data_AF-A0AAV0XDX2-F1
#
_entry.id   AF-A0AAV0XDX2-F1
#
_cell.length_a   1.000
_cell.length_b   1.000
_cell.length_c   1.000
_cell.angle_alpha   90.00
_cell.angle_beta   90.00
_cell.angle_gamma   90.00
#
_symmetry.space_group_name_H-M   'P 1'
#
loop_
_entity.id
_entity.type
_entity.pdbx_description
1 polymer ?
#
loop_
_entity_poly.entity_id
_entity_poly.type
_entity_poly.pdbx_seq_one_letter_code
_entity_poly.pdbx_strand_id
1 'polypeptide(L)'
;MCVDSKGDANKPVDLWQCHQQGGNQYWMLSKIGEIRRDESCLDYAGGDVILYPCHGSKGNQYWNYDHKTKQLRHGSSRKCLTINSTKDKLLMEECDLMLPKQMWQFENFNATLATEDSHMRH
;
A
#
# COMPACT_ATOMS: atom_id res chain seq x y z
N MET A 1 -13.88 3.79 -0.59
CA MET A 1 -13.30 3.07 0.56
C MET A 1 -11.84 3.43 0.63
N CYS A 2 -11.32 3.56 1.83
CA CYS A 2 -9.93 3.84 2.10
C CYS A 2 -9.34 2.67 2.87
N VAL A 3 -8.04 2.43 2.66
CA VAL A 3 -7.26 1.50 3.48
C VAL A 3 -7.24 2.06 4.90
N ASP A 4 -7.62 1.24 5.88
CA ASP A 4 -7.80 1.64 7.26
C ASP A 4 -7.15 0.60 8.19
N SER A 5 -6.49 1.04 9.25
CA SER A 5 -6.06 0.13 10.30
C SER A 5 -6.06 0.78 11.66
N LYS A 6 -6.58 0.06 12.65
CA LYS A 6 -6.48 0.42 14.07
C LYS A 6 -5.03 0.41 14.59
N GLY A 7 -4.07 -0.07 13.80
CA GLY A 7 -2.66 -0.17 14.18
C GLY A 7 -2.30 -1.50 14.85
N ASP A 8 -3.21 -2.48 14.82
CA ASP A 8 -2.98 -3.80 15.40
C ASP A 8 -1.96 -4.58 14.57
N ALA A 9 -0.79 -4.85 15.15
CA ALA A 9 0.25 -5.64 14.50
C ALA A 9 -0.25 -7.07 14.20
N ASN A 10 0.16 -7.60 13.05
CA ASN A 10 -0.21 -8.94 12.56
C ASN A 10 -1.72 -9.15 12.32
N LYS A 11 -2.51 -8.09 12.26
CA LYS A 11 -3.91 -8.16 11.83
C LYS A 11 -4.05 -7.72 10.39
N PRO A 12 -5.02 -8.30 9.65
CA PRO A 12 -5.38 -7.81 8.33
C PRO A 12 -5.67 -6.31 8.37
N VAL A 13 -5.25 -5.62 7.32
CA VAL A 13 -5.59 -4.22 7.11
C VAL A 13 -7.03 -4.16 6.59
N ASP A 14 -7.81 -3.26 7.16
CA ASP A 14 -9.24 -3.13 6.92
C ASP A 14 -9.52 -2.13 5.79
N LEU A 15 -10.80 -2.09 5.42
CA LEU A 15 -11.36 -1.06 4.55
C LEU A 15 -12.45 -0.31 5.31
N TRP A 16 -12.41 1.02 5.25
CA TRP A 16 -13.44 1.85 5.84
C TRP A 16 -13.85 3.00 4.93
N GLN A 17 -14.96 3.65 5.28
CA GLN A 17 -15.36 4.87 4.58
C GLN A 17 -14.27 5.93 4.76
N CYS A 18 -13.88 6.56 3.66
CA CYS A 18 -12.87 7.61 3.67
C CYS A 18 -13.39 8.81 4.48
N HIS A 19 -12.68 9.20 5.53
CA HIS A 19 -13.09 10.30 6.40
C HIS A 19 -12.14 11.51 6.37
N GLN A 20 -10.99 11.42 5.68
CA GLN A 20 -10.05 12.55 5.46
C GLN A 20 -9.52 13.22 6.74
N GLN A 21 -9.50 12.50 7.87
CA GLN A 21 -8.99 13.01 9.15
C GLN A 21 -7.54 12.56 9.41
N GLY A 22 -6.91 11.91 8.42
CA GLY A 22 -5.62 11.25 8.59
C GLY A 22 -5.70 10.04 9.51
N GLY A 23 -4.77 9.91 10.45
CA GLY A 23 -4.78 8.87 11.49
C GLY A 23 -4.67 7.45 10.95
N ASN A 24 -5.68 6.61 11.19
CA ASN A 24 -5.77 5.23 10.70
C ASN A 24 -5.94 5.10 9.17
N GLN A 25 -6.26 6.19 8.47
CA GLN A 25 -6.37 6.23 7.00
C GLN A 25 -5.22 7.01 6.33
N TYR A 26 -4.21 7.42 7.10
CA TYR A 26 -3.04 8.10 6.57
C TYR A 26 -1.93 7.10 6.27
N TRP A 27 -1.53 7.03 5.00
CA TRP A 27 -0.52 6.11 4.51
C TRP A 27 0.51 6.85 3.67
N MET A 28 1.78 6.49 3.84
CA MET A 28 2.89 7.06 3.09
C MET A 28 3.54 6.00 2.21
N LEU A 29 3.81 6.33 0.95
CA LEU A 29 4.68 5.49 0.11
C LEU A 29 6.13 5.98 0.27
N SER A 30 7.00 5.13 0.82
CA SER A 30 8.41 5.43 0.97
C SER A 30 9.16 5.29 -0.35
N LYS A 31 10.35 5.91 -0.45
CA LYS A 31 11.21 5.83 -1.65
C LYS A 31 11.68 4.42 -1.98
N ILE A 32 11.77 3.56 -0.98
CA ILE A 32 12.14 2.15 -1.16
C ILE A 32 10.95 1.25 -1.47
N GLY A 33 9.75 1.83 -1.62
CA GLY A 33 8.53 1.14 -2.00
C GLY A 33 7.79 0.49 -0.83
N GLU A 34 7.92 0.99 0.39
CA GLU A 34 7.08 0.53 1.50
C GLU A 34 5.84 1.42 1.64
N ILE A 35 4.68 0.84 1.90
CA ILE A 35 3.47 1.59 2.28
C ILE A 35 3.39 1.59 3.80
N ARG A 36 3.63 2.76 4.39
CA ARG A 36 3.93 2.93 5.81
C ARG A 36 2.82 3.65 6.55
N ARG A 37 2.68 3.28 7.82
CA ARG A 37 2.02 4.05 8.86
C ARG A 37 2.89 3.94 10.12
N ASP A 38 3.48 5.05 10.53
CA ASP A 38 4.50 5.09 11.59
C ASP A 38 5.66 4.10 11.29
N GLU A 39 5.96 3.20 12.23
CA GLU A 39 6.97 2.14 12.10
C GLU A 39 6.44 0.83 11.51
N SER A 40 5.17 0.81 11.08
CA SER A 40 4.50 -0.36 10.50
C SER A 40 4.30 -0.21 9.00
N CYS A 41 4.44 -1.34 8.29
CA CYS A 41 4.38 -1.44 6.84
C CYS A 41 3.29 -2.42 6.41
N LEU A 42 2.70 -2.18 5.23
CA LEU A 42 1.89 -3.20 4.55
C LEU A 42 2.79 -4.37 4.14
N ASP A 43 2.45 -5.55 4.64
CA ASP A 43 3.22 -6.78 4.46
C ASP A 43 2.33 -7.87 3.85
N TYR A 44 2.81 -8.50 2.77
CA TYR A 44 2.14 -9.61 2.12
C TYR A 44 3.05 -10.82 1.94
N ALA A 45 2.79 -11.86 2.73
CA ALA A 45 3.50 -13.14 2.70
C ALA A 45 2.66 -14.30 2.11
N GLY A 46 1.64 -14.00 1.28
CA GLY A 46 0.80 -15.01 0.61
C GLY A 46 -0.62 -15.15 1.15
N GLY A 47 -0.93 -14.56 2.31
CA GLY A 47 -2.26 -14.61 2.97
C GLY A 47 -3.04 -13.31 2.86
N ASP A 48 -3.43 -12.73 3.99
CA ASP A 48 -3.98 -11.38 4.04
C ASP A 48 -2.84 -10.33 4.03
N VAL A 49 -3.13 -9.11 3.61
CA VAL A 49 -2.21 -7.98 3.79
C VAL A 49 -2.32 -7.48 5.22
N ILE A 50 -1.22 -7.48 5.96
CA ILE A 50 -1.18 -7.14 7.38
C ILE A 50 -0.30 -5.93 7.65
N LEU A 51 -0.39 -5.39 8.88
CA LEU A 51 0.65 -4.51 9.42
C LEU A 51 1.76 -5.32 10.08
N TYR A 52 3.00 -5.06 9.67
CA TYR A 52 4.21 -5.63 10.26
C TYR A 52 5.29 -4.55 10.43
N PRO A 53 6.21 -4.64 11.42
CA PRO A 53 7.32 -3.70 11.53
C PRO A 53 8.08 -3.55 10.21
N CYS A 54 8.31 -2.30 9.82
CA CYS A 54 9.05 -2.00 8.61
C CYS A 54 10.51 -2.45 8.74
N HIS A 55 11.05 -3.10 7.71
CA HIS A 55 12.42 -3.62 7.75
C HIS A 55 13.29 -3.21 6.55
N GLY A 56 12.76 -2.53 5.53
CA GLY A 56 13.55 -1.94 4.44
C GLY A 56 14.16 -2.93 3.43
N SER A 57 13.98 -4.24 3.63
CA SER A 57 14.63 -5.29 2.83
C SER A 57 13.95 -5.60 1.49
N LYS A 58 12.93 -4.82 1.09
CA LYS A 58 12.17 -4.94 -0.16
C LYS A 58 11.52 -6.31 -0.46
N GLY A 59 11.39 -7.20 0.53
CA GLY A 59 10.80 -8.53 0.35
C GLY A 59 9.27 -8.48 0.23
N ASN A 60 8.59 -9.04 1.22
CA ASN A 60 7.14 -9.01 1.42
C ASN A 60 6.56 -7.62 1.73
N GLN A 61 7.40 -6.61 1.91
CA GLN A 61 7.00 -5.21 2.18
C GLN A 61 7.23 -4.26 1.00
N TYR A 62 7.59 -4.80 -0.17
CA TYR A 62 7.82 -3.98 -1.36
C TYR A 62 6.59 -3.87 -2.25
N TRP A 63 6.22 -2.64 -2.53
CA TRP A 63 5.09 -2.23 -3.34
C TRP A 63 5.57 -1.25 -4.41
N ASN A 64 5.21 -1.56 -5.65
CA ASN A 64 5.39 -0.67 -6.78
C ASN A 64 4.06 0.04 -7.06
N TYR A 65 4.02 1.34 -6.83
CA TYR A 65 2.88 2.16 -7.21
C TYR A 65 3.11 2.76 -8.60
N ASP A 66 2.26 2.40 -9.55
CA ASP A 66 2.19 3.09 -10.83
C ASP A 66 1.09 4.15 -10.77
N HIS A 67 1.49 5.42 -10.69
CA HIS A 67 0.58 6.54 -10.59
C HIS A 67 -0.24 6.80 -11.87
N LYS A 68 0.14 6.24 -13.02
CA LYS A 68 -0.61 6.36 -14.28
C LYS A 68 -1.75 5.36 -14.31
N THR A 69 -1.47 4.12 -13.98
CA THR A 69 -2.45 3.02 -13.96
C THR A 69 -3.20 2.91 -12.63
N LYS A 70 -2.71 3.63 -11.61
CA LYS A 70 -3.21 3.59 -10.22
C LYS A 70 -3.07 2.21 -9.58
N GLN A 71 -2.23 1.33 -10.11
CA GLN A 71 -2.03 0.01 -9.53
C GLN A 71 -1.00 0.01 -8.41
N LEU A 72 -1.32 -0.72 -7.34
CA LEU A 72 -0.39 -1.07 -6.26
C LEU A 72 0.00 -2.54 -6.42
N ARG A 73 1.19 -2.76 -6.96
CA ARG A 73 1.67 -4.10 -7.28
C ARG A 73 2.72 -4.56 -6.29
N HIS A 74 2.48 -5.72 -5.69
CA HIS A 74 3.45 -6.32 -4.79
C HIS A 74 4.66 -6.86 -5.58
N GLY A 75 5.84 -6.59 -5.04
CA GLY A 75 7.11 -6.82 -5.74
C GLY A 75 7.35 -8.27 -6.14
N SER A 76 7.31 -9.18 -5.15
CA SER A 76 7.68 -10.58 -5.32
C SER A 76 6.54 -11.44 -5.89
N SER A 77 5.32 -11.27 -5.39
CA SER A 77 4.16 -12.04 -5.89
C SER A 77 3.63 -11.54 -7.22
N ARG A 78 3.99 -10.31 -7.63
CA ARG A 78 3.55 -9.66 -8.87
C ARG A 78 2.03 -9.42 -8.96
N LYS A 79 1.30 -9.68 -7.87
CA LYS A 79 -0.14 -9.45 -7.71
C LYS A 79 -0.45 -8.01 -7.34
N CYS A 80 -1.67 -7.57 -7.62
CA CYS A 80 -2.15 -6.24 -7.32
C CYS A 80 -3.06 -6.25 -6.10
N LEU A 81 -2.90 -5.22 -5.26
CA LEU A 81 -3.81 -4.95 -4.15
C LEU A 81 -5.20 -4.69 -4.72
N THR A 82 -6.20 -5.37 -4.18
CA THR A 82 -7.55 -5.39 -4.74
C THR A 82 -8.59 -5.27 -3.65
N ILE A 83 -9.63 -4.47 -3.85
CA ILE A 83 -10.82 -4.48 -3.00
C ILE A 83 -11.77 -5.60 -3.44
N ASN A 84 -12.31 -6.37 -2.51
CA ASN A 84 -13.33 -7.37 -2.84
C ASN A 84 -14.67 -6.72 -3.25
N SER A 85 -15.58 -7.51 -3.82
CA SER A 85 -16.85 -7.01 -4.36
C SER A 85 -17.77 -6.37 -3.31
N THR A 86 -17.74 -6.86 -2.07
CA THR A 86 -18.50 -6.32 -0.92
C THR A 86 -17.84 -5.10 -0.29
N LYS A 87 -16.62 -4.74 -0.73
CA LYS A 87 -15.86 -3.57 -0.31
C LYS A 87 -15.44 -3.53 1.16
N ASP A 88 -15.33 -4.69 1.79
CA ASP A 88 -15.00 -4.87 3.20
C ASP A 88 -13.67 -5.61 3.43
N LYS A 89 -13.03 -6.14 2.38
CA LYS A 89 -11.74 -6.85 2.50
C LYS A 89 -10.75 -6.51 1.38
N LEU A 90 -9.47 -6.44 1.73
CA LEU A 90 -8.33 -6.41 0.81
C LEU A 90 -7.95 -7.83 0.36
N LEU A 91 -7.69 -7.97 -0.94
CA LEU A 91 -7.27 -9.19 -1.62
C LEU A 91 -6.00 -8.94 -2.42
N MET A 92 -5.30 -10.01 -2.79
CA MET A 92 -4.19 -10.00 -3.73
C MET A 92 -4.54 -10.86 -4.94
N GLU A 93 -4.76 -10.22 -6.09
CA GLU A 93 -5.20 -10.85 -7.32
C GLU A 93 -4.21 -10.58 -8.47
N GLU A 94 -4.34 -11.32 -9.57
CA GLU A 94 -3.61 -10.98 -10.80
C GLU A 94 -3.93 -9.56 -11.25
N CYS A 95 -2.91 -8.84 -11.70
CA CYS A 95 -3.06 -7.44 -12.09
C CYS A 95 -3.85 -7.32 -13.41
N ASP A 96 -4.89 -6.52 -13.40
CA ASP A 96 -5.72 -6.20 -14.56
C ASP A 96 -6.01 -4.70 -14.58
N LEU A 97 -5.55 -4.04 -15.66
CA LEU A 97 -5.70 -2.60 -15.86
C LEU A 97 -7.17 -2.18 -16.08
N MET A 98 -8.04 -3.13 -16.42
CA MET A 98 -9.46 -2.88 -16.67
C MET A 98 -10.30 -2.98 -15.40
N LEU A 99 -9.74 -3.41 -14.27
CA LEU A 99 -10.48 -3.61 -13.01
C LEU A 99 -10.39 -2.38 -12.10
N PRO A 100 -11.48 -1.61 -11.90
CA PRO A 100 -11.47 -0.45 -11.00
C PRO A 100 -11.18 -0.82 -9.54
N LYS A 101 -11.46 -2.08 -9.15
CA LYS A 101 -11.14 -2.61 -7.81
C LYS A 101 -9.64 -2.72 -7.52
N GLN A 102 -8.78 -2.54 -8.53
CA GLN A 102 -7.32 -2.55 -8.38
C GLN A 102 -6.69 -1.16 -8.51
N MET A 103 -7.51 -0.10 -8.56
CA MET A 103 -7.06 1.28 -8.71
C MET A 103 -7.06 1.99 -7.37
N TRP A 104 -5.90 2.51 -6.98
CA TRP A 104 -5.63 3.17 -5.72
C TRP A 104 -5.06 4.58 -5.94
N GLN A 105 -5.53 5.53 -5.15
CA GLN A 105 -5.09 6.91 -5.20
C GLN A 105 -4.55 7.33 -3.84
N PHE A 106 -3.32 7.81 -3.82
CA PHE A 106 -2.80 8.61 -2.71
C PHE A 106 -3.26 10.05 -2.89
N GLU A 107 -3.76 10.68 -1.83
CA GLU A 107 -4.29 12.06 -1.89
C GLU A 107 -3.21 13.07 -2.30
N ASN A 108 -1.99 12.93 -1.79
CA ASN A 108 -0.87 13.85 -2.02
C ASN A 108 0.33 13.16 -2.69
N PHE A 109 0.10 12.41 -3.77
CA PHE A 109 1.19 11.77 -4.49
C PHE A 109 2.05 12.79 -5.26
N ASN A 110 3.34 12.83 -4.96
CA ASN A 110 4.30 13.61 -5.72
C ASN A 110 5.27 12.69 -6.47
N ALA A 111 5.10 12.61 -7.79
CA ALA A 111 5.89 11.72 -8.65
C ALA A 111 7.39 12.06 -8.63
N THR A 112 7.78 13.33 -8.54
CA THR A 112 9.21 13.72 -8.53
C THR A 112 9.88 13.31 -7.21
N LEU A 113 9.20 13.43 -6.07
CA LEU A 113 9.75 12.98 -4.77
C LEU A 113 9.84 11.45 -4.65
N ALA A 114 8.98 10.72 -5.38
CA ALA A 114 8.98 9.27 -5.44
C ALA A 114 10.12 8.71 -6.33
N THR A 115 10.63 9.49 -7.28
CA THR A 115 11.72 9.07 -8.19
C THR A 115 13.08 9.67 -7.85
N GLU A 116 13.14 10.74 -7.06
CA GLU A 116 14.40 11.33 -6.63
C GLU A 116 15.01 10.53 -5.47
N ASP A 117 15.98 9.68 -5.83
CA ASP A 117 17.01 9.18 -4.94
C ASP A 117 17.77 10.42 -4.41
N SER A 118 17.29 10.97 -3.29
CA SER A 118 17.88 12.16 -2.71
C SER A 118 19.22 11.74 -2.13
N HIS A 119 20.25 11.96 -2.95
CA HIS A 119 21.66 11.89 -2.63
C HIS A 119 21.90 12.20 -1.14
N MET A 120 22.46 11.22 -0.45
CA MET A 120 23.13 11.41 0.84
C MET A 120 24.19 12.50 0.62
N ARG A 121 23.87 13.74 1.01
CA ARG A 121 24.90 14.75 1.22
C ARG A 121 25.57 14.37 2.54
N HIS A 122 26.89 14.20 2.48
CA HIS A 122 27.77 14.14 3.64
C HIS A 122 27.52 15.32 4.57
#